data_AF-A0A372Z0Z9-F1
#
_entry.id   AF-A0A372Z0Z9-F1
#
_cell.length_a   1.000
_cell.length_b   1.000
_cell.length_c   1.000
_cell.angle_alpha   90.00
_cell.angle_beta   90.00
_cell.angle_gamma   90.00
#
_symmetry.space_group_name_H-M   'P 1'
#
loop_
_entity.id
_entity.type
_entity.pdbx_description
1 polymer ?
#
loop_
_entity_poly.entity_id
_entity_poly.type
_entity_poly.pdbx_seq_one_letter_code
_entity_poly.pdbx_strand_id
1 'polypeptide(L)'
;MDKDRIVAGLDVHKDTIYLCVMDNTEAVIFAKVYGTLTPDLELMCSEMVSHGVTEAAMESTSTYWVPVWNALCESMSLKLVNPYFIKQLPGRKSDVKDAQWIAECLLKNLIRGSFVPDKRVQDMRKYNRRIFDLNEDLTYNSNKQDAALQRCGFRLSNYVSRVNGKSYQKCVRAIITGITDPEELVKLIHGKTLRKYGRNIIKDAVTGDFHQADICLLKQYAELIEVIERQIEECRNALIAMCQEHFPKQFKRLQSIPGVKERAASAIIAETGADMKPFEKATNLVGWCGLKPRNDISNNKVKSNRTTHGNRFLRQILIEISWVASRTRNCFFSNFSYVQCTQRHKNKMKIQVAIARKLLVAVWHMLTKDEDFIDVYLKRLEKQAEWQNDIQALESLLVG
;
A
#
# COMPACT_ATOMS: atom_id res chain seq x y z
N MET A 1 30.66 22.90 9.32
CA MET A 1 30.34 22.41 7.96
C MET A 1 31.61 21.84 7.39
N ASP A 2 31.52 20.71 6.70
CA ASP A 2 32.66 20.06 6.05
C ASP A 2 33.25 21.01 5.00
N LYS A 3 34.57 21.22 5.01
CA LYS A 3 35.22 22.29 4.23
C LYS A 3 35.26 22.00 2.71
N ASP A 4 34.93 20.78 2.30
CA ASP A 4 34.96 20.36 0.89
C ASP A 4 33.58 19.87 0.39
N ARG A 5 32.49 20.30 1.03
CA ARG A 5 31.15 19.83 0.68
C ARG A 5 30.64 20.50 -0.61
N ILE A 6 30.58 19.71 -1.69
CA ILE A 6 29.98 20.09 -2.97
C ILE A 6 28.66 19.32 -3.15
N VAL A 7 27.58 20.06 -3.43
CA VAL A 7 26.23 19.51 -3.54
C VAL A 7 25.58 19.88 -4.86
N ALA A 8 24.58 19.08 -5.26
CA ALA A 8 23.80 19.35 -6.46
C ALA A 8 22.30 19.42 -6.19
N GLY A 9 21.62 20.30 -6.93
CA GLY A 9 20.18 20.39 -7.04
C GLY A 9 19.73 20.05 -8.44
N LEU A 10 18.71 19.19 -8.54
CA LEU A 10 18.14 18.69 -9.78
C LEU A 10 16.65 18.99 -9.82
N ASP A 11 16.21 19.70 -10.85
CA ASP A 11 14.79 19.83 -11.18
C ASP A 11 14.48 18.99 -12.42
N VAL A 12 13.73 17.89 -12.22
CA VAL A 12 13.56 16.82 -13.20
C VAL A 12 12.17 16.91 -13.85
N HIS A 13 12.17 17.17 -15.15
CA HIS A 13 10.98 17.18 -16.01
C HIS A 13 10.95 15.97 -16.93
N LYS A 14 9.93 15.90 -17.79
CA LYS A 14 9.74 14.78 -18.72
C LYS A 14 10.88 14.66 -19.74
N ASP A 15 11.28 15.78 -20.33
CA ASP A 15 12.21 15.82 -21.46
C ASP A 15 13.53 16.53 -21.11
N THR A 16 13.61 17.17 -19.94
CA THR A 16 14.75 17.99 -19.53
C THR A 16 15.07 17.84 -18.04
N ILE A 17 16.35 17.97 -17.70
CA ILE A 17 16.84 17.99 -16.32
C ILE A 17 17.68 19.25 -16.13
N TYR A 18 17.30 20.08 -15.16
CA TYR A 18 18.07 21.25 -14.77
C TYR A 18 19.00 20.86 -13.63
N LEU A 19 20.32 20.94 -13.85
CA LEU A 19 21.34 20.69 -12.84
C LEU A 19 21.95 22.01 -12.38
N CYS A 20 22.09 22.17 -11.07
CA CYS A 20 22.91 23.20 -10.45
C CYS A 20 23.83 22.56 -9.41
N VAL A 21 25.13 22.84 -9.48
CA VAL A 21 26.15 22.40 -8.54
C VAL A 21 26.67 23.61 -7.76
N MET A 22 26.75 23.44 -6.44
CA MET A 22 27.11 24.49 -5.50
C MET A 22 28.20 23.99 -4.55
N ASP A 23 29.19 24.85 -4.30
CA ASP A 23 30.23 24.59 -3.30
C ASP A 23 29.79 25.03 -1.89
N ASN A 24 30.70 24.90 -0.92
CA ASN A 24 30.44 25.26 0.47
C ASN A 24 30.33 26.77 0.74
N THR A 25 30.71 27.63 -0.22
CA THR A 25 30.60 29.09 -0.14
C THR A 25 29.25 29.61 -0.65
N GLU A 26 28.33 28.70 -1.00
CA GLU A 26 27.06 28.99 -1.68
C GLU A 26 27.25 29.47 -3.13
N ALA A 27 28.46 29.37 -3.69
CA ALA A 27 28.74 29.74 -5.06
C ALA A 27 28.29 28.64 -6.02
N VAL A 28 27.61 29.04 -7.10
CA VAL A 28 27.28 28.13 -8.21
C VAL A 28 28.54 27.94 -9.04
N ILE A 29 29.10 26.73 -9.00
CA ILE A 29 30.33 26.39 -9.73
C ILE A 29 30.04 25.75 -11.09
N PHE A 30 28.85 25.15 -11.25
CA PHE A 30 28.44 24.53 -12.51
C PHE A 30 26.91 24.49 -12.63
N ALA A 31 26.36 24.82 -13.79
CA ALA A 31 24.94 24.67 -14.08
C ALA A 31 24.75 24.33 -15.57
N LYS A 32 23.90 23.33 -15.85
CA LYS A 32 23.67 22.83 -17.22
C LYS A 32 22.31 22.16 -17.30
N VAL A 33 21.74 22.18 -18.51
CA VAL A 33 20.50 21.46 -18.84
C VAL A 33 20.86 20.21 -19.61
N TYR A 34 20.30 19.07 -19.20
CA TYR A 34 20.48 17.77 -19.84
C TYR A 34 19.16 17.26 -20.41
N GLY A 35 19.26 16.38 -21.41
CA GLY A 35 18.16 15.53 -21.81
C GLY A 35 17.92 14.38 -20.81
N THR A 36 16.88 13.59 -21.05
CA THR A 36 16.50 12.45 -20.21
C THR A 36 16.91 11.09 -20.79
N LEU A 37 17.66 11.08 -21.90
CA LEU A 37 18.15 9.86 -22.54
C LEU A 37 19.35 9.30 -21.77
N THR A 38 19.55 7.98 -21.81
CA THR A 38 20.63 7.30 -21.07
C THR A 38 22.02 7.91 -21.29
N PRO A 39 22.47 8.22 -22.53
CA PRO A 39 23.78 8.86 -22.73
C PRO A 39 23.89 10.24 -22.06
N ASP A 40 22.81 11.01 -22.04
CA ASP A 40 22.79 12.32 -21.37
C ASP A 40 22.87 12.16 -19.84
N LEU A 41 22.22 11.13 -19.29
CA LEU A 41 22.28 10.82 -17.85
C LEU A 41 23.68 10.35 -17.42
N GLU A 42 24.34 9.53 -18.25
CA GLU A 42 25.71 9.08 -18.03
C GLU A 42 26.69 10.25 -18.09
N LEU A 43 26.54 11.11 -19.11
CA LEU A 43 27.31 12.35 -19.22
C LEU A 43 27.10 13.24 -17.98
N MET A 44 25.85 13.46 -17.58
CA MET A 44 25.52 14.25 -16.38
C MET A 44 26.19 13.67 -15.13
N CYS A 45 26.11 12.35 -14.92
CA CYS A 45 26.75 11.70 -13.78
C CYS A 45 28.27 11.92 -13.81
N SER A 46 28.91 11.72 -14.97
CA SER A 46 30.36 11.90 -15.12
C SER A 46 30.81 13.34 -14.84
N GLU A 47 30.06 14.35 -15.33
CA GLU A 47 30.34 15.76 -15.07
C GLU A 47 30.10 16.10 -13.59
N MET A 48 29.07 15.55 -12.93
CA MET A 48 28.86 15.76 -11.50
C MET A 48 30.01 15.18 -10.65
N VAL A 49 30.48 13.98 -10.99
CA VAL A 49 31.61 13.33 -10.31
C VAL A 49 32.90 14.11 -10.55
N SER A 50 33.16 14.61 -11.77
CA SER A 50 34.35 15.41 -12.06
C SER A 50 34.39 16.73 -11.29
N HIS A 51 33.23 17.29 -10.96
CA HIS A 51 33.10 18.49 -10.11
C HIS A 51 33.10 18.16 -8.60
N GLY A 52 33.29 16.89 -8.21
CA GLY A 52 33.40 16.49 -6.80
C GLY A 52 32.07 16.46 -6.03
N VAL A 53 30.92 16.36 -6.72
CA VAL A 53 29.61 16.29 -6.06
C VAL A 53 29.51 15.04 -5.19
N THR A 54 29.18 15.23 -3.91
CA THR A 54 29.04 14.12 -2.93
C THR A 54 27.59 13.87 -2.52
N GLU A 55 26.74 14.90 -2.59
CA GLU A 55 25.31 14.82 -2.31
C GLU A 55 24.50 15.50 -3.41
N ALA A 56 23.39 14.89 -3.82
CA ALA A 56 22.43 15.51 -4.73
C ALA A 56 20.99 15.41 -4.21
N ALA A 57 20.20 16.45 -4.43
CA ALA A 57 18.78 16.47 -4.17
C ALA A 57 18.03 16.69 -5.47
N MET A 58 16.95 15.94 -5.67
CA MET A 58 16.12 16.03 -6.86
C MET A 58 14.66 16.23 -6.52
N GLU A 59 13.99 17.08 -7.27
CA GLU A 59 12.54 17.20 -7.29
C GLU A 59 11.99 16.61 -8.59
N SER A 60 10.88 15.89 -8.49
CA SER A 60 10.10 15.45 -9.64
C SER A 60 8.63 15.33 -9.24
N THR A 61 7.76 15.75 -10.14
CA THR A 61 6.30 15.60 -10.00
C THR A 61 5.80 14.23 -10.45
N SER A 62 6.59 13.48 -11.24
CA SER A 62 6.23 12.17 -11.80
C SER A 62 7.35 11.13 -11.57
N THR A 63 7.27 9.96 -12.20
CA THR A 63 8.27 8.88 -12.12
C THR A 63 9.61 9.18 -12.83
N TYR A 64 9.76 10.35 -13.46
CA TYR A 64 10.96 10.74 -14.21
C TYR A 64 12.24 10.80 -13.36
N TRP A 65 12.11 10.93 -12.04
CA TRP A 65 13.27 10.84 -11.13
C TRP A 65 13.91 9.46 -11.10
N VAL A 66 13.19 8.37 -11.41
CA VAL A 66 13.69 7.00 -11.27
C VAL A 66 14.93 6.73 -12.14
N PRO A 67 14.93 7.02 -13.46
CA PRO A 67 16.14 6.85 -14.27
C PRO A 67 17.30 7.73 -13.80
N VAL A 68 17.03 8.98 -13.40
CA VAL A 68 18.04 9.90 -12.85
C VAL A 68 18.64 9.34 -11.56
N TRP A 69 17.80 8.85 -10.65
CA TRP A 69 18.24 8.22 -9.41
C TRP A 69 19.12 7.01 -9.67
N ASN A 70 18.71 6.13 -10.58
CA ASN A 70 19.47 4.93 -10.91
C ASN A 70 20.85 5.25 -11.52
N ALA A 71 20.97 6.33 -12.29
CA ALA A 71 22.24 6.76 -12.86
C ALA A 71 23.21 7.35 -11.81
N LEU A 72 22.68 7.92 -10.72
CA LEU A 72 23.48 8.64 -9.72
C LEU A 72 23.70 7.86 -8.42
N CYS A 73 22.86 6.86 -8.10
CA CYS A 73 22.81 6.29 -6.74
C CYS A 73 24.05 5.51 -6.31
N GLU A 74 24.90 5.10 -7.24
CA GLU A 74 26.18 4.42 -6.92
C GLU A 74 27.32 5.42 -6.68
N SER A 75 27.20 6.65 -7.20
CA SER A 75 28.27 7.65 -7.19
C SER A 75 28.13 8.70 -6.08
N MET A 76 26.91 8.94 -5.58
CA MET A 76 26.66 10.01 -4.60
C MET A 76 25.44 9.73 -3.72
N SER A 77 25.33 10.46 -2.62
CA SER A 77 24.18 10.39 -1.71
C SER A 77 22.99 11.18 -2.26
N LEU A 78 21.82 10.54 -2.36
CA LEU A 78 20.64 11.12 -3.02
C LEU A 78 19.49 11.43 -2.06
N LYS A 79 18.79 12.54 -2.31
CA LYS A 79 17.54 12.92 -1.63
C LYS A 79 16.46 13.26 -2.64
N LEU A 80 15.37 12.48 -2.65
CA LEU A 80 14.17 12.81 -3.43
C LEU A 80 13.30 13.75 -2.61
N VAL A 81 13.11 14.99 -3.04
CA VAL A 81 12.43 16.01 -2.23
C VAL A 81 10.97 16.13 -2.64
N ASN A 82 10.09 16.38 -1.66
CA ASN A 82 8.68 16.63 -1.95
C ASN A 82 8.49 18.05 -2.52
N PRO A 83 7.90 18.21 -3.72
CA PRO A 83 7.66 19.51 -4.33
C PRO A 83 6.92 20.50 -3.43
N TYR A 84 5.96 20.02 -2.64
CA TYR A 84 5.16 20.87 -1.75
C TYR A 84 5.98 21.51 -0.64
N PHE A 85 7.06 20.86 -0.19
CA PHE A 85 7.91 21.38 0.86
C PHE A 85 8.84 22.48 0.33
N ILE A 86 9.42 22.27 -0.86
CA ILE A 86 10.28 23.26 -1.52
C ILE A 86 9.49 24.51 -1.90
N LYS A 87 8.27 24.35 -2.44
CA LYS A 87 7.40 25.48 -2.86
C LYS A 87 6.93 26.39 -1.73
N GLN A 88 6.98 25.95 -0.48
CA GLN A 88 6.62 26.78 0.69
C GLN A 88 7.73 27.74 1.10
N LEU A 89 8.94 27.56 0.55
CA LEU A 89 10.06 28.45 0.79
C LEU A 89 10.01 29.62 -0.20
N PRO A 90 10.31 30.86 0.23
CA PRO A 90 10.23 32.04 -0.63
C PRO A 90 11.24 31.98 -1.79
N GLY A 91 10.75 32.28 -3.00
CA GLY A 91 11.46 32.21 -4.28
C GLY A 91 10.53 31.58 -5.32
N ARG A 92 10.28 32.17 -6.49
CA ARG A 92 10.90 31.74 -7.77
C ARG A 92 10.17 32.38 -8.96
N LYS A 93 10.82 32.38 -10.14
CA LYS A 93 10.26 32.71 -11.47
C LYS A 93 10.72 31.78 -12.63
N SER A 94 11.63 30.80 -12.44
CA SER A 94 12.21 29.96 -13.53
C SER A 94 12.86 28.64 -13.07
N ASP A 95 12.78 27.56 -13.86
CA ASP A 95 13.27 26.20 -13.53
C ASP A 95 14.79 26.09 -13.20
N VAL A 96 15.65 26.92 -13.80
CA VAL A 96 17.09 26.96 -13.45
C VAL A 96 17.30 27.43 -12.01
N LYS A 97 16.52 28.42 -11.57
CA LYS A 97 16.54 28.88 -10.17
C LYS A 97 15.94 27.85 -9.24
N ASP A 98 15.11 26.96 -9.77
CA ASP A 98 14.52 25.89 -9.00
C ASP A 98 15.60 24.86 -8.62
N ALA A 99 16.39 24.42 -9.59
CA ALA A 99 17.56 23.57 -9.35
C ALA A 99 18.57 24.22 -8.39
N GLN A 100 18.88 25.51 -8.56
CA GLN A 100 19.78 26.24 -7.66
C GLN A 100 19.25 26.27 -6.23
N TRP A 101 17.96 26.55 -6.05
CA TRP A 101 17.34 26.59 -4.73
C TRP A 101 17.31 25.21 -4.05
N ILE A 102 17.17 24.13 -4.83
CA ILE A 102 17.29 22.76 -4.30
C ILE A 102 18.70 22.51 -3.78
N ALA A 103 19.73 22.94 -4.53
CA ALA A 103 21.13 22.82 -4.12
C ALA A 103 21.41 23.61 -2.83
N GLU A 104 20.93 24.86 -2.76
CA GLU A 104 21.09 25.71 -1.57
C GLU A 104 20.40 25.10 -0.34
N CYS A 105 19.17 24.61 -0.50
CA CYS A 105 18.45 23.92 0.56
C CYS A 105 19.17 22.66 1.05
N LEU A 106 19.78 21.90 0.13
CA LEU A 106 20.58 20.72 0.45
C LEU A 106 21.83 21.11 1.25
N LEU A 107 22.55 22.12 0.79
CA LEU A 107 23.76 22.63 1.43
C LEU A 107 23.47 23.11 2.85
N LYS A 108 22.36 23.83 3.05
CA LYS A 108 21.93 24.35 4.36
C LYS A 108 21.22 23.30 5.24
N ASN A 109 21.08 22.05 4.77
CA ASN A 109 20.36 20.97 5.45
C ASN A 109 18.90 21.33 5.80
N LEU A 110 18.27 22.15 4.96
CA LEU A 110 16.88 22.60 5.14
C LEU A 110 15.85 21.61 4.61
N ILE A 111 16.27 20.65 3.79
CA ILE A 111 15.38 19.65 3.17
C ILE A 111 15.59 18.24 3.73
N ARG A 112 14.48 17.52 3.87
CA ARG A 112 14.46 16.09 4.21
C ARG A 112 14.06 15.29 2.98
N GLY A 113 14.82 14.22 2.71
CA GLY A 113 14.51 13.27 1.64
C GLY A 113 13.24 12.46 1.93
N SER A 114 12.46 12.21 0.88
CA SER A 114 11.42 11.19 0.84
C SER A 114 12.04 9.81 0.92
N PHE A 115 11.30 8.84 1.46
CA PHE A 115 11.78 7.48 1.55
C PHE A 115 11.84 6.81 0.17
N VAL A 116 13.06 6.64 -0.35
CA VAL A 116 13.38 5.82 -1.51
C VAL A 116 14.06 4.55 -1.00
N PRO A 117 13.47 3.36 -1.19
CA PRO A 117 14.05 2.12 -0.71
C PRO A 117 15.14 1.62 -1.67
N ASP A 118 15.87 0.58 -1.27
CA ASP A 118 16.84 -0.07 -2.12
C ASP A 118 16.20 -0.69 -3.39
N LYS A 119 17.05 -1.00 -4.38
CA LYS A 119 16.62 -1.50 -5.70
C LYS A 119 15.72 -2.75 -5.60
N ARG A 120 16.00 -3.68 -4.68
CA ARG A 120 15.22 -4.93 -4.54
C ARG A 120 13.81 -4.62 -4.06
N VAL A 121 13.69 -3.75 -3.07
CA VAL A 121 12.38 -3.30 -2.58
C VAL A 121 11.65 -2.45 -3.64
N GLN A 122 12.37 -1.64 -4.43
CA GLN A 122 11.76 -0.93 -5.58
C GLN A 122 11.19 -1.91 -6.61
N ASP A 123 11.87 -3.01 -6.91
CA ASP A 123 11.36 -4.05 -7.82
C ASP A 123 10.13 -4.75 -7.23
N MET A 124 10.13 -5.06 -5.93
CA MET A 124 8.95 -5.58 -5.24
C MET A 124 7.76 -4.60 -5.30
N ARG A 125 8.00 -3.28 -5.19
CA ARG A 125 6.94 -2.26 -5.34
C ARG A 125 6.31 -2.29 -6.72
N LYS A 126 7.06 -2.59 -7.79
CA LYS A 126 6.50 -2.68 -9.15
C LYS A 126 5.42 -3.75 -9.20
N TYR A 127 5.72 -4.97 -8.73
CA TYR A 127 4.73 -6.05 -8.65
C TYR A 127 3.58 -5.71 -7.72
N ASN A 128 3.87 -5.20 -6.52
CA ASN A 128 2.83 -4.89 -5.56
C ASN A 128 1.85 -3.85 -6.11
N ARG A 129 2.34 -2.76 -6.70
CA ARG A 129 1.50 -1.69 -7.28
C ARG A 129 0.75 -2.16 -8.51
N ARG A 130 1.37 -2.97 -9.38
CA ARG A 130 0.66 -3.59 -10.51
C ARG A 130 -0.51 -4.45 -10.05
N ILE A 131 -0.39 -5.17 -8.93
CA ILE A 131 -1.53 -5.90 -8.35
C ILE A 131 -2.66 -4.94 -7.96
N PHE A 132 -2.38 -3.75 -7.43
CA PHE A 132 -3.44 -2.78 -7.13
C PHE A 132 -4.13 -2.30 -8.41
N ASP A 133 -3.36 -1.91 -9.42
CA ASP A 133 -3.91 -1.45 -10.70
C ASP A 133 -4.81 -2.54 -11.33
N LEU A 134 -4.32 -3.79 -11.35
CA LEU A 134 -5.08 -4.93 -11.86
C LEU A 134 -6.35 -5.23 -11.03
N ASN A 135 -6.36 -4.98 -9.72
CA ASN A 135 -7.58 -5.14 -8.93
C ASN A 135 -8.61 -4.03 -9.23
N GLU A 136 -8.15 -2.81 -9.53
CA GLU A 136 -9.02 -1.73 -10.00
C GLU A 136 -9.62 -2.10 -11.38
N ASP A 137 -8.79 -2.60 -12.31
CA ASP A 137 -9.23 -3.10 -13.62
C ASP A 137 -10.19 -4.29 -13.49
N LEU A 138 -9.93 -5.24 -12.60
CA LEU A 138 -10.81 -6.39 -12.34
C LEU A 138 -12.19 -5.93 -11.87
N THR A 139 -12.22 -4.95 -10.95
CA THR A 139 -13.47 -4.39 -10.44
C THR A 139 -14.23 -3.66 -11.54
N TYR A 140 -13.54 -2.85 -12.34
CA TYR A 140 -14.12 -2.15 -13.48
C TYR A 140 -14.76 -3.12 -14.46
N ASN A 141 -14.01 -4.14 -14.91
CA ASN A 141 -14.49 -5.10 -15.90
C ASN A 141 -15.58 -6.02 -15.36
N SER A 142 -15.51 -6.41 -14.09
CA SER A 142 -16.61 -7.15 -13.44
C SER A 142 -17.91 -6.36 -13.42
N ASN A 143 -17.84 -5.06 -13.15
CA ASN A 143 -19.02 -4.19 -13.17
C ASN A 143 -19.55 -3.97 -14.60
N LYS A 144 -18.68 -3.93 -15.61
CA LYS A 144 -19.10 -3.85 -17.02
C LYS A 144 -19.78 -5.14 -17.48
N GLN A 145 -19.27 -6.30 -17.09
CA GLN A 145 -19.90 -7.59 -17.32
C GLN A 145 -21.29 -7.65 -16.69
N ASP A 146 -21.42 -7.23 -15.42
CA ASP A 146 -22.72 -7.18 -14.74
C ASP A 146 -23.68 -6.18 -15.40
N ALA A 147 -23.20 -5.00 -15.79
CA ALA A 147 -24.02 -4.04 -16.52
C ALA A 147 -24.52 -4.60 -17.87
N ALA A 148 -23.71 -5.41 -18.57
CA ALA A 148 -24.13 -6.09 -19.79
C ALA A 148 -25.25 -7.11 -19.52
N LEU A 149 -25.12 -7.91 -18.46
CA LEU A 149 -26.17 -8.83 -18.03
C LEU A 149 -27.47 -8.10 -17.62
N GLN A 150 -27.36 -6.99 -16.88
CA GLN A 150 -28.51 -6.21 -16.46
C GLN A 150 -29.30 -5.61 -17.63
N ARG A 151 -28.63 -5.26 -18.75
CA ARG A 151 -29.29 -4.81 -19.99
C ARG A 151 -30.16 -5.91 -20.59
N CYS A 152 -29.78 -7.17 -20.41
CA CYS A 152 -30.53 -8.35 -20.86
C CYS A 152 -31.68 -8.73 -19.91
N GLY A 153 -31.87 -8.01 -18.80
CA GLY A 153 -32.88 -8.35 -17.78
C GLY A 153 -32.38 -9.30 -16.67
N PHE A 154 -31.13 -9.76 -16.72
CA PHE A 154 -30.55 -10.62 -15.69
C PHE A 154 -30.19 -9.83 -14.42
N ARG A 155 -30.73 -10.24 -13.27
CA ARG A 155 -30.69 -9.48 -11.99
C ARG A 155 -30.08 -10.24 -10.81
N LEU A 156 -29.30 -11.30 -11.06
CA LEU A 156 -28.69 -12.09 -9.99
C LEU A 156 -27.80 -11.26 -9.03
N SER A 157 -27.21 -10.16 -9.50
CA SER A 157 -26.38 -9.25 -8.69
C SER A 157 -27.08 -8.66 -7.47
N ASN A 158 -28.41 -8.57 -7.48
CA ASN A 158 -29.21 -8.12 -6.33
C ASN A 158 -29.22 -9.15 -5.18
N TYR A 159 -28.95 -10.42 -5.47
CA TYR A 159 -29.11 -11.54 -4.55
C TYR A 159 -27.78 -12.20 -4.17
N VAL A 160 -26.69 -11.83 -4.84
CA VAL A 160 -25.33 -12.27 -4.50
C VAL A 160 -24.55 -11.12 -3.88
N SER A 161 -23.59 -11.46 -3.01
CA SER A 161 -22.75 -10.44 -2.39
C SER A 161 -21.70 -9.86 -3.33
N ARG A 162 -21.32 -10.59 -4.39
CA ARG A 162 -20.29 -10.20 -5.36
C ARG A 162 -20.57 -10.83 -6.72
N VAL A 163 -20.34 -10.04 -7.78
CA VAL A 163 -20.47 -10.48 -9.18
C VAL A 163 -19.29 -11.34 -9.65
N ASN A 164 -18.12 -11.22 -9.01
CA ASN A 164 -17.00 -12.16 -9.20
C ASN A 164 -17.15 -13.47 -8.40
N GLY A 165 -18.30 -13.69 -7.74
CA GLY A 165 -18.56 -14.90 -6.97
C GLY A 165 -18.73 -16.13 -7.87
N LYS A 166 -18.34 -17.31 -7.37
CA LYS A 166 -18.41 -18.58 -8.13
C LYS A 166 -19.80 -18.84 -8.74
N SER A 167 -20.89 -18.63 -8.00
CA SER A 167 -22.25 -18.84 -8.51
C SER A 167 -22.56 -17.94 -9.70
N TYR A 168 -22.20 -16.66 -9.60
CA TYR A 168 -22.45 -15.66 -10.64
C TYR A 168 -21.63 -15.98 -11.90
N GLN A 169 -20.33 -16.24 -11.74
CA GLN A 169 -19.45 -16.58 -12.85
C GLN A 169 -19.79 -17.92 -13.51
N LYS A 170 -20.34 -18.89 -12.77
CA LYS A 170 -20.90 -20.12 -13.37
C LYS A 170 -22.09 -19.80 -14.30
N CYS A 171 -23.00 -18.92 -13.87
CA CYS A 171 -24.12 -18.49 -14.71
C CYS A 171 -23.63 -17.75 -15.96
N VAL A 172 -22.69 -16.82 -15.80
CA VAL A 172 -22.06 -16.10 -16.92
C VAL A 172 -21.48 -17.08 -17.94
N ARG A 173 -20.68 -18.06 -17.51
CA ARG A 173 -20.09 -19.07 -18.40
C ARG A 173 -21.15 -19.92 -19.10
N ALA A 174 -22.19 -20.31 -18.38
CA ALA A 174 -23.31 -21.07 -18.96
C ALA A 174 -24.02 -20.26 -20.07
N ILE A 175 -24.29 -18.96 -19.82
CA ILE A 175 -24.88 -18.05 -20.80
C ILE A 175 -23.95 -17.89 -22.02
N ILE A 176 -22.64 -17.74 -21.82
CA ILE A 176 -21.65 -17.65 -22.90
C ILE A 176 -21.68 -18.93 -23.78
N THR A 177 -21.90 -20.10 -23.17
CA THR A 177 -22.05 -21.38 -23.90
C THR A 177 -23.43 -21.59 -24.52
N GLY A 178 -24.35 -20.63 -24.38
CA GLY A 178 -25.71 -20.69 -24.94
C GLY A 178 -26.78 -21.26 -24.01
N ILE A 179 -26.47 -21.58 -22.76
CA ILE A 179 -27.44 -22.05 -21.78
C ILE A 179 -28.10 -20.84 -21.13
N THR A 180 -29.35 -20.57 -21.51
CA THR A 180 -30.14 -19.43 -21.02
C THR A 180 -31.39 -19.84 -20.24
N ASP A 181 -31.71 -21.14 -20.18
CA ASP A 181 -32.86 -21.64 -19.42
C ASP A 181 -32.72 -21.33 -17.92
N PRO A 182 -33.66 -20.56 -17.33
CA PRO A 182 -33.64 -20.26 -15.90
C PRO A 182 -33.57 -21.49 -15.00
N GLU A 183 -34.19 -22.62 -15.38
CA GLU A 183 -34.15 -23.83 -14.55
C GLU A 183 -32.74 -24.45 -14.47
N GLU A 184 -31.96 -24.36 -15.54
CA GLU A 184 -30.57 -24.80 -15.54
C GLU A 184 -29.67 -23.81 -14.79
N LEU A 185 -29.87 -22.50 -14.98
CA LEU A 185 -29.06 -21.48 -14.32
C LEU A 185 -29.23 -21.49 -12.79
N VAL A 186 -30.44 -21.74 -12.28
CA VAL A 186 -30.70 -21.84 -10.83
C VAL A 186 -29.92 -22.98 -10.18
N LYS A 187 -29.69 -24.10 -10.90
CA LYS A 187 -28.91 -25.24 -10.37
C LYS A 187 -27.45 -24.87 -10.12
N LEU A 188 -26.91 -23.88 -10.82
CA LEU A 188 -25.54 -23.39 -10.65
C LEU A 188 -25.36 -22.53 -9.39
N ILE A 189 -26.47 -22.06 -8.81
CA ILE A 189 -26.47 -21.16 -7.67
C ILE A 189 -26.35 -21.92 -6.36
N HIS A 190 -25.44 -21.46 -5.51
CA HIS A 190 -25.22 -22.06 -4.19
C HIS A 190 -26.49 -22.10 -3.33
N GLY A 191 -26.77 -23.25 -2.71
CA GLY A 191 -27.99 -23.50 -1.93
C GLY A 191 -28.24 -22.53 -0.77
N LYS A 192 -27.20 -21.90 -0.22
CA LYS A 192 -27.35 -20.83 0.80
C LYS A 192 -28.12 -19.61 0.27
N THR A 193 -27.85 -19.21 -0.97
CA THR A 193 -28.56 -18.08 -1.62
C THR A 193 -30.01 -18.46 -1.88
N LEU A 194 -30.23 -19.67 -2.39
CA LEU A 194 -31.58 -20.22 -2.63
C LEU A 194 -32.41 -20.30 -1.34
N ARG A 195 -31.81 -20.72 -0.22
CA ARG A 195 -32.50 -20.77 1.07
C ARG A 195 -32.84 -19.38 1.63
N LYS A 196 -31.98 -18.40 1.39
CA LYS A 196 -32.16 -17.04 1.93
C LYS A 196 -33.26 -16.27 1.20
N TYR A 197 -33.33 -16.41 -0.13
CA TYR A 197 -34.22 -15.61 -0.97
C TYR A 197 -35.34 -16.41 -1.62
N GLY A 198 -35.33 -17.74 -1.53
CA GLY A 198 -36.30 -18.61 -2.20
C GLY A 198 -35.87 -18.98 -3.63
N ARG A 199 -36.17 -20.21 -4.05
CA ARG A 199 -35.82 -20.71 -5.39
C ARG A 199 -36.51 -19.90 -6.50
N ASN A 200 -37.81 -19.59 -6.33
CA ASN A 200 -38.61 -18.91 -7.35
C ASN A 200 -38.09 -17.51 -7.64
N ILE A 201 -37.79 -16.72 -6.60
CA ILE A 201 -37.23 -15.36 -6.77
C ILE A 201 -35.89 -15.41 -7.51
N ILE A 202 -35.04 -16.40 -7.18
CA ILE A 202 -33.75 -16.54 -7.85
C ILE A 202 -33.92 -17.01 -9.30
N LYS A 203 -34.90 -17.87 -9.58
CA LYS A 203 -35.29 -18.27 -10.93
C LYS A 203 -35.70 -17.06 -11.75
N ASP A 204 -36.56 -16.21 -11.21
CA ASP A 204 -36.99 -14.97 -11.87
C ASP A 204 -35.80 -14.03 -12.09
N ALA A 205 -34.87 -13.96 -11.13
CA ALA A 205 -33.68 -13.11 -11.22
C ALA A 205 -32.65 -13.55 -12.27
N VAL A 206 -32.65 -14.83 -12.69
CA VAL A 206 -31.76 -15.32 -13.74
C VAL A 206 -32.41 -15.36 -15.11
N THR A 207 -33.68 -14.93 -15.22
CA THR A 207 -34.29 -14.70 -16.53
C THR A 207 -33.55 -13.60 -17.27
N GLY A 208 -33.54 -13.69 -18.60
CA GLY A 208 -32.95 -12.67 -19.44
C GLY A 208 -33.16 -12.99 -20.91
N ASP A 209 -33.16 -11.94 -21.72
CA ASP A 209 -33.20 -12.01 -23.17
C ASP A 209 -31.80 -11.71 -23.71
N PHE A 210 -31.12 -12.74 -24.21
CA PHE A 210 -29.71 -12.68 -24.60
C PHE A 210 -29.59 -12.77 -26.11
N HIS A 211 -29.24 -11.65 -26.74
CA HIS A 211 -28.93 -11.63 -28.17
C HIS A 211 -27.47 -12.04 -28.41
N GLN A 212 -27.17 -12.44 -29.66
CA GLN A 212 -25.81 -12.83 -30.05
C GLN A 212 -24.76 -11.76 -29.74
N ALA A 213 -25.12 -10.48 -29.89
CA ALA A 213 -24.24 -9.36 -29.55
C ALA A 213 -23.90 -9.33 -28.05
N ASP A 214 -24.87 -9.56 -27.16
CA ASP A 214 -24.63 -9.59 -25.72
C ASP A 214 -23.75 -10.78 -25.33
N ILE A 215 -23.99 -11.96 -25.90
CA ILE A 215 -23.14 -13.16 -25.69
C ILE A 215 -21.70 -12.87 -26.11
N CYS A 216 -21.49 -12.24 -27.28
CA CYS A 216 -20.16 -11.84 -27.75
C CYS A 216 -19.48 -10.86 -26.79
N LEU A 217 -20.20 -9.85 -26.28
CA LEU A 217 -19.65 -8.88 -25.31
C LEU A 217 -19.32 -9.55 -23.97
N LEU A 218 -20.20 -10.41 -23.46
CA LEU A 218 -19.98 -11.15 -22.21
C LEU A 218 -18.73 -12.03 -22.30
N LYS A 219 -18.52 -12.68 -23.45
CA LYS A 219 -17.32 -13.46 -23.72
C LYS A 219 -16.05 -12.61 -23.65
N GLN A 220 -16.02 -11.45 -24.31
CA GLN A 220 -14.87 -10.54 -24.25
C GLN A 220 -14.57 -10.06 -22.82
N TYR A 221 -15.60 -9.70 -22.05
CA TYR A 221 -15.40 -9.32 -20.65
C TYR A 221 -14.89 -10.48 -19.79
N ALA A 222 -15.40 -11.70 -20.02
CA ALA A 222 -14.93 -12.89 -19.31
C ALA A 222 -13.46 -13.20 -19.62
N GLU A 223 -13.06 -13.16 -20.89
CA GLU A 223 -11.67 -13.34 -21.32
C GLU A 223 -10.74 -12.29 -20.70
N LEU A 224 -11.15 -11.02 -20.68
CA LEU A 224 -10.38 -9.95 -20.07
C LEU A 224 -10.24 -10.14 -18.55
N ILE A 225 -11.32 -10.52 -17.86
CA ILE A 225 -11.29 -10.85 -16.43
C ILE A 225 -10.31 -11.99 -16.16
N GLU A 226 -10.35 -13.06 -16.96
CA GLU A 226 -9.45 -14.21 -16.81
C GLU A 226 -7.98 -13.82 -17.02
N VAL A 227 -7.68 -12.97 -18.01
CA VAL A 227 -6.34 -12.41 -18.23
C VAL A 227 -5.87 -11.58 -17.04
N ILE A 228 -6.74 -10.71 -16.51
CA ILE A 228 -6.41 -9.87 -15.34
C ILE A 228 -6.15 -10.74 -14.11
N GLU A 229 -7.01 -11.72 -13.84
CA GLU A 229 -6.83 -12.66 -12.72
C GLU A 229 -5.51 -13.43 -12.83
N ARG A 230 -5.16 -13.93 -14.03
CA ARG A 230 -3.88 -14.59 -14.28
C ARG A 230 -2.70 -13.66 -13.99
N GLN A 231 -2.72 -12.44 -14.51
CA GLN A 231 -1.64 -11.46 -14.28
C GLN A 231 -1.49 -11.07 -12.81
N ILE A 232 -2.59 -11.00 -12.05
CA ILE A 232 -2.56 -10.79 -10.62
C ILE A 232 -1.78 -11.92 -9.93
N GLU A 233 -2.09 -13.18 -10.26
CA GLU A 233 -1.41 -14.34 -9.68
C GLU A 233 0.08 -14.41 -10.08
N GLU A 234 0.42 -14.12 -11.35
CA GLU A 234 1.81 -14.00 -11.80
C GLU A 234 2.60 -12.97 -10.96
N CYS A 235 2.04 -11.77 -10.77
CA CYS A 235 2.67 -10.72 -9.96
C CYS A 235 2.76 -11.12 -8.48
N ARG A 236 1.75 -11.81 -7.94
CA ARG A 236 1.75 -12.29 -6.55
C ARG A 236 2.84 -13.33 -6.33
N ASN A 237 2.95 -14.30 -7.22
CA ASN A 237 3.94 -15.37 -7.14
C ASN A 237 5.36 -14.81 -7.24
N ALA A 238 5.60 -13.90 -8.20
CA ALA A 238 6.89 -13.22 -8.32
C ALA A 238 7.24 -12.45 -7.03
N LEU A 239 6.29 -11.69 -6.49
CA LEU A 239 6.51 -10.92 -5.26
C LEU A 239 6.79 -11.81 -4.04
N ILE A 240 6.04 -12.90 -3.87
CA ILE A 240 6.25 -13.86 -2.77
C ILE A 240 7.61 -14.53 -2.91
N ALA A 241 8.00 -14.96 -4.11
CA ALA A 241 9.30 -15.56 -4.37
C ALA A 241 10.44 -14.61 -3.97
N MET A 242 10.39 -13.34 -4.41
CA MET A 242 11.42 -12.36 -4.02
C MET A 242 11.45 -12.09 -2.50
N CYS A 243 10.30 -12.13 -1.82
CA CYS A 243 10.26 -12.00 -0.36
C CYS A 243 10.89 -13.20 0.34
N GLN A 244 10.66 -14.42 -0.16
CA GLN A 244 11.25 -15.65 0.38
C GLN A 244 12.76 -15.71 0.13
N GLU A 245 13.21 -15.24 -1.04
CA GLU A 245 14.63 -15.20 -1.40
C GLU A 245 15.40 -14.17 -0.57
N HIS A 246 14.91 -12.93 -0.49
CA HIS A 246 15.67 -11.82 0.08
C HIS A 246 15.36 -11.52 1.55
N PHE A 247 14.14 -11.84 2.01
CA PHE A 247 13.67 -11.48 3.36
C PHE A 247 12.92 -12.64 4.07
N PRO A 248 13.43 -13.89 4.08
CA PRO A 248 12.68 -15.05 4.56
C PRO A 248 12.27 -14.94 6.03
N LYS A 249 13.17 -14.44 6.89
CA LYS A 249 12.93 -14.31 8.33
C LYS A 249 11.85 -13.26 8.62
N GLN A 250 12.00 -12.08 8.03
CA GLN A 250 11.05 -10.98 8.18
C GLN A 250 9.68 -11.34 7.59
N PHE A 251 9.67 -12.02 6.44
CA PHE A 251 8.45 -12.50 5.80
C PHE A 251 7.68 -13.49 6.69
N LYS A 252 8.37 -14.46 7.30
CA LYS A 252 7.75 -15.40 8.25
C LYS A 252 7.28 -14.71 9.52
N ARG A 253 8.10 -13.81 10.07
CA ARG A 253 7.81 -13.03 11.28
C ARG A 253 6.53 -12.21 11.13
N LEU A 254 6.34 -11.51 10.02
CA LEU A 254 5.13 -10.73 9.77
C LEU A 254 3.86 -11.59 9.75
N GLN A 255 3.97 -12.87 9.36
CA GLN A 255 2.83 -13.79 9.34
C GLN A 255 2.38 -14.27 10.72
N SER A 256 3.14 -13.98 11.79
CA SER A 256 2.68 -14.24 13.16
C SER A 256 1.65 -13.21 13.65
N ILE A 257 1.50 -12.09 12.93
CA ILE A 257 0.47 -11.08 13.23
C ILE A 257 -0.92 -11.62 12.86
N PRO A 258 -1.92 -11.51 13.76
CA PRO A 258 -3.31 -11.85 13.45
C PRO A 258 -3.83 -11.15 12.19
N GLY A 259 -4.28 -11.93 11.21
CA GLY A 259 -4.80 -11.41 9.94
C GLY A 259 -3.74 -11.13 8.87
N VAL A 260 -2.46 -11.39 9.14
CA VAL A 260 -1.38 -11.29 8.14
C VAL A 260 -1.00 -12.69 7.65
N LYS A 261 -1.09 -12.89 6.34
CA LYS A 261 -0.63 -14.08 5.61
C LYS A 261 0.35 -13.66 4.51
N GLU A 262 0.80 -14.60 3.70
CA GLU A 262 1.79 -14.39 2.63
C GLU A 262 1.53 -13.13 1.78
N ARG A 263 0.30 -12.94 1.27
CA ARG A 263 -0.03 -11.76 0.47
C ARG A 263 0.12 -10.45 1.25
N ALA A 264 -0.34 -10.40 2.50
CA ALA A 264 -0.27 -9.21 3.32
C ALA A 264 1.17 -8.90 3.77
N ALA A 265 1.92 -9.94 4.16
CA ALA A 265 3.32 -9.82 4.58
C ALA A 265 4.21 -9.35 3.42
N SER A 266 4.05 -9.96 2.24
CA SER A 266 4.81 -9.57 1.04
C SER A 266 4.50 -8.14 0.60
N ALA A 267 3.24 -7.71 0.72
CA ALA A 267 2.84 -6.35 0.39
C ALA A 267 3.38 -5.30 1.39
N ILE A 268 3.45 -5.64 2.68
CA ILE A 268 4.11 -4.79 3.69
C ILE A 268 5.59 -4.63 3.34
N ILE A 269 6.31 -5.74 3.12
CA ILE A 269 7.74 -5.73 2.77
C ILE A 269 7.98 -4.96 1.47
N ALA A 270 7.14 -5.15 0.45
CA ALA A 270 7.25 -4.40 -0.80
C ALA A 270 7.19 -2.88 -0.56
N GLU A 271 6.29 -2.40 0.30
CA GLU A 271 6.18 -0.96 0.53
C GLU A 271 7.21 -0.41 1.51
N THR A 272 7.54 -1.12 2.60
CA THR A 272 8.42 -0.58 3.65
C THR A 272 9.88 -0.99 3.50
N GLY A 273 10.16 -2.09 2.81
CA GLY A 273 11.39 -2.85 2.99
C GLY A 273 11.42 -3.60 4.32
N ALA A 274 12.51 -4.35 4.54
CA ALA A 274 12.77 -5.03 5.80
C ALA A 274 13.55 -4.17 6.82
N ASP A 275 14.33 -3.20 6.33
CA ASP A 275 15.10 -2.29 7.19
C ASP A 275 14.25 -1.10 7.64
N MET A 276 14.13 -0.93 8.96
CA MET A 276 13.38 0.16 9.59
C MET A 276 14.24 1.39 9.92
N LYS A 277 15.57 1.37 9.71
CA LYS A 277 16.47 2.51 9.94
C LYS A 277 16.00 3.83 9.30
N PRO A 278 15.43 3.85 8.07
CA PRO A 278 14.87 5.08 7.48
C PRO A 278 13.75 5.72 8.31
N PHE A 279 13.13 4.94 9.21
CA PHE A 279 12.10 5.38 10.13
C PHE A 279 12.62 5.29 11.58
N GLU A 280 13.34 6.31 12.05
CA GLU A 280 13.89 6.37 13.43
C GLU A 280 12.92 5.97 14.54
N LYS A 281 11.63 6.29 14.37
CA LYS A 281 10.56 5.97 15.31
C LYS A 281 9.38 5.36 14.56
N ALA A 282 8.64 4.47 15.22
CA ALA A 282 7.38 3.93 14.68
C ALA A 282 6.38 5.04 14.28
N THR A 283 6.41 6.19 14.97
CA THR A 283 5.58 7.35 14.62
C THR A 283 5.91 7.94 13.25
N ASN A 284 7.16 7.84 12.79
CA ASN A 284 7.59 8.30 11.47
C ASN A 284 7.02 7.39 10.38
N LEU A 285 7.06 6.07 10.57
CA LEU A 285 6.45 5.10 9.65
C LEU A 285 4.92 5.28 9.57
N VAL A 286 4.26 5.47 10.71
CA VAL A 286 2.82 5.75 10.77
C VAL A 286 2.46 7.06 10.06
N GLY A 287 3.29 8.09 10.22
CA GLY A 287 3.14 9.36 9.51
C GLY A 287 3.29 9.20 7.99
N TRP A 288 4.32 8.47 7.56
CA TRP A 288 4.59 8.18 6.15
C TRP A 288 3.48 7.36 5.47
N CYS A 289 2.89 6.39 6.18
CA CYS A 289 1.71 5.67 5.71
C CYS A 289 0.43 6.53 5.67
N GLY A 290 0.43 7.69 6.34
CA GLY A 290 -0.73 8.57 6.43
C GLY A 290 -1.77 8.13 7.47
N LEU A 291 -1.41 7.29 8.44
CA LEU A 291 -2.33 6.82 9.50
C LEU A 291 -2.32 7.74 10.74
N LYS A 292 -1.50 8.80 10.72
CA LYS A 292 -1.46 9.83 11.77
C LYS A 292 -2.53 10.89 11.50
N PRO A 293 -3.32 11.32 12.52
CA PRO A 293 -4.17 12.49 12.38
C PRO A 293 -3.31 13.74 12.18
N ARG A 294 -3.81 14.70 11.39
CA ARG A 294 -3.17 16.00 11.21
C ARG A 294 -3.12 16.74 12.55
N ASN A 295 -1.99 17.37 12.85
CA ASN A 295 -1.86 18.24 14.02
C ASN A 295 -2.17 19.69 13.61
N ASP A 296 -3.41 19.94 13.20
CA ASP A 296 -3.87 21.24 12.71
C ASP A 296 -4.52 22.00 13.87
N ILE A 297 -3.68 22.56 14.73
CA ILE A 297 -4.09 23.34 15.89
C ILE A 297 -3.67 24.79 15.64
N SER A 298 -4.62 25.71 15.70
CA SER A 298 -4.34 27.14 15.70
C SER A 298 -5.18 27.82 16.76
N ASN A 299 -4.56 28.70 17.55
CA ASN A 299 -5.23 29.41 18.64
C ASN A 299 -5.99 28.44 19.59
N ASN A 300 -5.33 27.34 19.99
CA ASN A 300 -5.88 26.26 20.80
C ASN A 300 -7.16 25.57 20.26
N LYS A 301 -7.56 25.83 19.01
CA LYS A 301 -8.66 25.13 18.34
C LYS A 301 -8.12 24.11 17.34
N VAL A 302 -8.64 22.89 17.43
CA VAL A 302 -8.37 21.83 16.46
C VAL A 302 -9.16 22.11 15.19
N LYS A 303 -8.48 22.50 14.11
CA LYS A 303 -9.07 22.76 12.80
C LYS A 303 -9.40 21.47 12.05
N SER A 304 -8.57 20.43 12.19
CA SER A 304 -8.82 19.14 11.52
C SER A 304 -8.16 17.97 12.22
N ASN A 305 -8.93 16.90 12.39
CA ASN A 305 -8.47 15.59 12.88
C ASN A 305 -8.36 14.55 11.76
N ARG A 306 -8.43 14.97 10.49
CA ARG A 306 -8.34 14.04 9.35
C ARG A 306 -6.94 13.42 9.30
N THR A 307 -6.88 12.16 8.89
CA THR A 307 -5.59 11.50 8.63
C THR A 307 -4.86 12.16 7.47
N THR A 308 -3.53 12.21 7.51
CA THR A 308 -2.72 12.79 6.44
C THR A 308 -2.73 11.93 5.16
N HIS A 309 -2.33 12.53 4.04
CA HIS A 309 -1.92 11.78 2.87
C HIS A 309 -0.63 11.01 3.19
N GLY A 310 -0.40 9.90 2.49
CA GLY A 310 0.74 9.02 2.69
C GLY A 310 0.72 7.88 1.69
N ASN A 311 1.48 6.81 1.95
CA ASN A 311 1.50 5.64 1.07
C ASN A 311 0.11 4.96 1.01
N ARG A 312 -0.61 5.17 -0.11
CA ARG A 312 -1.97 4.62 -0.33
C ARG A 312 -2.00 3.09 -0.37
N PHE A 313 -0.96 2.47 -0.91
CA PHE A 313 -0.86 1.02 -1.08
C PHE A 313 -0.74 0.34 0.29
N LEU A 314 0.25 0.75 1.09
CA LEU A 314 0.44 0.24 2.45
C LEU A 314 -0.78 0.51 3.34
N ARG A 315 -1.36 1.71 3.22
CA ARG A 315 -2.57 2.07 3.97
C ARG A 315 -3.74 1.13 3.68
N GLN A 316 -4.00 0.82 2.40
CA GLN A 316 -5.09 -0.07 2.02
C GLN A 316 -4.88 -1.47 2.59
N ILE A 317 -3.69 -2.04 2.45
CA ILE A 317 -3.33 -3.35 3.01
C ILE A 317 -3.56 -3.39 4.52
N LEU A 318 -3.11 -2.36 5.25
CA LEU A 318 -3.27 -2.31 6.71
C LEU A 318 -4.72 -2.22 7.16
N ILE A 319 -5.58 -1.55 6.39
CA ILE A 319 -7.02 -1.50 6.68
C ILE A 319 -7.69 -2.85 6.41
N GLU A 320 -7.29 -3.56 5.36
CA GLU A 320 -7.78 -4.92 5.09
C GLU A 320 -7.34 -5.89 6.19
N ILE A 321 -6.07 -5.84 6.60
CA ILE A 321 -5.55 -6.61 7.74
C ILE A 321 -6.32 -6.25 9.02
N SER A 322 -6.62 -4.97 9.25
CA SER A 322 -7.34 -4.55 10.46
C SER A 322 -8.73 -5.17 10.54
N TRP A 323 -9.44 -5.30 9.41
CA TRP A 323 -10.74 -5.98 9.36
C TRP A 323 -10.64 -7.43 9.82
N VAL A 324 -9.62 -8.17 9.37
CA VAL A 324 -9.41 -9.57 9.76
C VAL A 324 -8.94 -9.67 11.21
N ALA A 325 -7.95 -8.86 11.61
CA ALA A 325 -7.42 -8.82 12.97
C ALA A 325 -8.51 -8.51 13.99
N SER A 326 -9.40 -7.56 13.70
CA SER A 326 -10.51 -7.18 14.59
C SER A 326 -11.55 -8.29 14.81
N ARG A 327 -11.55 -9.35 13.99
CA ARG A 327 -12.45 -10.50 14.08
C ARG A 327 -11.75 -11.78 14.54
N THR A 328 -10.42 -11.76 14.65
CA THR A 328 -9.64 -12.93 15.08
C THR A 328 -9.86 -13.15 16.57
N ARG A 329 -10.34 -14.34 16.96
CA ARG A 329 -10.63 -14.65 18.37
C ARG A 329 -9.36 -14.60 19.20
N ASN A 330 -9.51 -14.25 20.48
CA ASN A 330 -8.45 -14.26 21.48
C ASN A 330 -7.20 -13.47 21.09
N CYS A 331 -7.38 -12.27 20.52
CA CYS A 331 -6.26 -11.40 20.19
C CYS A 331 -6.49 -9.98 20.71
N PHE A 332 -5.41 -9.24 20.90
CA PHE A 332 -5.48 -7.85 21.36
C PHE A 332 -6.39 -6.99 20.45
N PHE A 333 -6.35 -7.19 19.13
CA PHE A 333 -7.08 -6.36 18.18
C PHE A 333 -8.59 -6.59 18.23
N SER A 334 -9.06 -7.82 18.44
CA SER A 334 -10.50 -8.11 18.58
C SER A 334 -11.04 -7.59 19.90
N ASN A 335 -10.31 -7.76 21.01
CA ASN A 335 -10.68 -7.17 22.29
C ASN A 335 -10.71 -5.62 22.22
N PHE A 336 -9.68 -5.02 21.61
CA PHE A 336 -9.65 -3.58 21.39
C PHE A 336 -10.85 -3.12 20.55
N SER A 337 -11.17 -3.82 19.46
CA SER A 337 -12.32 -3.53 18.62
C SER A 337 -13.63 -3.63 19.40
N TYR A 338 -13.80 -4.68 20.20
CA TYR A 338 -14.97 -4.89 21.06
C TYR A 338 -15.14 -3.71 22.02
N VAL A 339 -14.14 -3.42 22.85
CA VAL A 339 -14.18 -2.31 23.84
C VAL A 339 -14.49 -0.97 23.17
N GLN A 340 -13.86 -0.65 22.04
CA GLN A 340 -14.13 0.63 21.37
C GLN A 340 -15.52 0.71 20.73
N CYS A 341 -16.07 -0.41 20.27
CA CYS A 341 -17.37 -0.46 19.62
C CYS A 341 -18.52 -0.53 20.63
N THR A 342 -18.41 -1.37 21.67
CA THR A 342 -19.50 -1.65 22.61
C THR A 342 -19.50 -0.71 23.80
N GLN A 343 -18.34 -0.44 24.41
CA GLN A 343 -18.27 0.39 25.62
C GLN A 343 -18.11 1.89 25.29
N ARG A 344 -17.45 2.21 24.18
CA ARG A 344 -17.14 3.61 23.81
C ARG A 344 -17.98 4.13 22.64
N HIS A 345 -18.84 3.29 22.06
CA HIS A 345 -19.72 3.60 20.92
C HIS A 345 -19.04 4.34 19.76
N LYS A 346 -17.76 4.03 19.49
CA LYS A 346 -17.01 4.70 18.42
C LYS A 346 -17.38 4.15 17.05
N ASN A 347 -17.28 5.01 16.05
CA ASN A 347 -17.49 4.63 14.66
C ASN A 347 -16.53 3.50 14.24
N LYS A 348 -17.10 2.44 13.63
CA LYS A 348 -16.36 1.24 13.20
C LYS A 348 -15.16 1.55 12.30
N MET A 349 -15.30 2.46 11.32
CA MET A 349 -14.19 2.80 10.42
C MET A 349 -13.06 3.52 11.15
N LYS A 350 -13.35 4.37 12.13
CA LYS A 350 -12.32 5.00 12.99
C LYS A 350 -11.56 3.96 13.81
N ILE A 351 -12.25 2.91 14.27
CA ILE A 351 -11.63 1.80 15.00
C ILE A 351 -10.67 1.03 14.09
N GLN A 352 -11.06 0.76 12.84
CA GLN A 352 -10.22 0.07 11.86
C GLN A 352 -8.94 0.87 11.55
N VAL A 353 -9.04 2.18 11.36
CA VAL A 353 -7.87 3.06 11.21
C VAL A 353 -6.96 3.02 12.45
N ALA A 354 -7.55 2.98 13.66
CA ALA A 354 -6.77 2.87 14.89
C ALA A 354 -6.06 1.52 15.02
N ILE A 355 -6.70 0.42 14.63
CA ILE A 355 -6.08 -0.92 14.58
C ILE A 355 -4.96 -0.95 13.54
N ALA A 356 -5.18 -0.44 12.33
CA ALA A 356 -4.15 -0.30 11.30
C ALA A 356 -2.92 0.47 11.79
N ARG A 357 -3.12 1.58 12.53
CA ARG A 357 -2.02 2.32 13.16
C ARG A 357 -1.26 1.47 14.18
N LYS A 358 -1.96 0.70 15.03
CA LYS A 358 -1.33 -0.17 16.03
C LYS A 358 -0.57 -1.33 15.38
N LEU A 359 -1.13 -1.93 14.33
CA LEU A 359 -0.48 -2.95 13.51
C LEU A 359 0.83 -2.41 12.93
N LEU A 360 0.82 -1.22 12.35
CA LEU A 360 2.03 -0.63 11.76
C LEU A 360 3.11 -0.30 12.81
N VAL A 361 2.72 0.09 14.02
CA VAL A 361 3.65 0.24 15.14
C VAL A 361 4.24 -1.11 15.55
N ALA A 362 3.42 -2.17 15.60
CA ALA A 362 3.91 -3.53 15.88
C ALA A 362 4.89 -4.00 14.80
N VAL A 363 4.56 -3.83 13.52
CA VAL A 363 5.44 -4.13 12.38
C VAL A 363 6.80 -3.45 12.54
N TRP A 364 6.82 -2.15 12.88
CA TRP A 364 8.07 -1.42 13.11
C TRP A 364 8.90 -2.07 14.22
N HIS A 365 8.30 -2.40 15.37
CA HIS A 365 9.03 -3.03 16.47
C HIS A 365 9.51 -4.44 16.12
N MET A 366 8.69 -5.25 15.46
CA MET A 366 9.03 -6.61 15.05
C MET A 366 10.21 -6.63 14.08
N LEU A 367 10.26 -5.70 13.13
CA LEU A 367 11.35 -5.62 12.16
C LEU A 367 12.62 -4.98 12.76
N THR A 368 12.49 -4.02 13.67
CA THR A 368 13.65 -3.40 14.35
C THR A 368 14.30 -4.32 15.39
N LYS A 369 13.51 -5.12 16.12
CA LYS A 369 14.00 -5.96 17.23
C LYS A 369 14.24 -7.41 16.86
N ASP A 370 13.89 -7.79 15.64
CA ASP A 370 13.93 -9.17 15.20
C ASP A 370 13.03 -10.15 15.99
N GLU A 371 11.92 -9.66 16.53
CA GLU A 371 10.99 -10.43 17.39
C GLU A 371 9.67 -10.72 16.68
N ASP A 372 9.13 -11.93 16.88
CA ASP A 372 7.78 -12.30 16.44
C ASP A 372 6.70 -11.46 17.14
N PHE A 373 5.52 -11.36 16.51
CA PHE A 373 4.39 -10.67 17.12
C PHE A 373 4.01 -11.33 18.47
N ILE A 374 4.13 -10.54 19.53
CA ILE A 374 3.70 -10.93 20.87
C ILE A 374 2.33 -10.32 21.14
N ASP A 375 1.31 -11.16 21.27
CA ASP A 375 -0.01 -10.69 21.65
C ASP A 375 -0.07 -10.40 23.15
N VAL A 376 -0.05 -9.12 23.51
CA VAL A 376 -0.12 -8.65 24.90
C VAL A 376 -1.40 -9.10 25.61
N TYR A 377 -2.49 -9.30 24.86
CA TYR A 377 -3.73 -9.81 25.44
C TYR A 377 -3.59 -11.27 25.86
N LEU A 378 -2.94 -12.11 25.04
CA LEU A 378 -2.66 -13.51 25.40
C LEU A 378 -1.73 -13.60 26.62
N LYS A 379 -0.64 -12.83 26.63
CA LYS A 379 0.25 -12.76 27.81
C LYS A 379 -0.46 -12.36 29.09
N ARG A 380 -1.46 -11.46 28.99
CA ARG A 380 -2.27 -11.07 30.14
C ARG A 380 -3.17 -12.22 30.61
N LEU A 381 -3.76 -12.97 29.69
CA LEU A 381 -4.60 -14.13 30.03
C LEU A 381 -3.77 -15.25 30.66
N GLU A 382 -2.59 -15.55 30.13
CA GLU A 382 -1.63 -16.51 30.70
C GLU A 382 -1.29 -16.15 32.15
N LYS A 383 -0.89 -14.90 32.38
CA LYS A 383 -0.57 -14.40 33.72
C LYS A 383 -1.77 -14.44 34.68
N GLN A 384 -2.99 -14.19 34.18
CA GLN A 384 -4.20 -14.31 35.00
C GLN A 384 -4.50 -15.76 35.36
N ALA A 385 -4.25 -16.71 34.45
CA ALA A 385 -4.42 -18.13 34.72
C ALA A 385 -3.39 -18.63 35.75
N GLU A 386 -2.13 -18.19 35.65
CA GLU A 386 -1.09 -18.45 36.66
C GLU A 386 -1.55 -17.99 38.05
N TRP A 387 -2.01 -16.74 38.17
CA TRP A 387 -2.52 -16.22 39.44
C TRP A 387 -3.71 -16.98 39.99
N GLN A 388 -4.63 -17.45 39.13
CA GLN A 388 -5.77 -18.26 39.55
C GLN A 388 -5.31 -19.62 40.08
N ASN A 389 -4.34 -20.25 39.43
CA ASN A 389 -3.77 -21.51 39.89
C ASN A 389 -3.04 -21.35 41.23
N ASP A 390 -2.28 -20.27 41.40
CA ASP A 390 -1.59 -19.96 42.66
C ASP A 390 -2.59 -19.74 43.81
N ILE A 391 -3.69 -19.03 43.55
CA ILE A 391 -4.78 -18.84 44.52
C ILE A 391 -5.40 -20.19 44.91
N GLN A 392 -5.75 -21.03 43.92
CA GLN A 392 -6.32 -22.36 44.19
C GLN A 392 -5.36 -23.27 44.98
N ALA A 393 -4.06 -23.21 44.69
CA ALA A 393 -3.04 -23.95 45.43
C ALA A 393 -2.97 -23.50 46.90
N LEU A 394 -2.98 -22.19 47.16
CA LEU A 394 -3.01 -21.64 48.52
C LEU A 394 -4.30 -21.98 49.27
N GLU A 395 -5.46 -21.91 48.61
CA GLU A 395 -6.75 -22.30 49.19
C GLU A 395 -6.75 -23.79 49.57
N SER A 396 -6.16 -24.66 48.74
CA SER A 396 -6.06 -26.09 49.04
C SER A 396 -5.15 -26.40 50.24
N LEU A 397 -4.12 -25.57 50.48
CA LEU A 397 -3.22 -25.67 51.64
C LEU A 397 -3.82 -25.12 52.93
N LEU A 398 -4.88 -24.30 52.85
CA LEU A 398 -5.57 -23.73 54.01
C LEU A 398 -6.73 -24.60 54.51
N VAL A 399 -7.19 -25.56 53.69
CA VAL A 399 -8.34 -26.44 53.97
C VAL A 399 -7.91 -27.86 54.39
N GLY A 400 -6.62 -28.20 54.25
CA GLY A 400 -6.00 -29.41 54.80
C GLY A 400 -5.18 -29.11 56.05
#